data_AF-A0A7W9GMU4-F1
#
_entry.id   AF-A0A7W9GMU4-F1
#
_cell.length_a   1.000
_cell.length_b   1.000
_cell.length_c   1.000
_cell.angle_alpha   90.00
_cell.angle_beta   90.00
_cell.angle_gamma   90.00
#
_symmetry.space_group_name_H-M   'P 1'
#
loop_
_entity.id
_entity.type
_entity.pdbx_description
1 polymer ?
#
loop_
_entity_poly.entity_id
_entity_poly.type
_entity_poly.pdbx_seq_one_letter_code
_entity_poly.pdbx_strand_id
1 'polypeptide(L)'
;MSDPDDEFETALRTALLDRAAQAPSGDDLADTVTRLGVARRRRRRIAGAGAVLVGGVMAGLAAAGSVPFAGGPDTPAPAETPEAPEISIAIDGPITCEPAGWPAFDPALLTERPPLPPHSRLGRAMIGAPPENGTITGQTLVTEDGSTAYVLVWMGDGAIAARYEYLTEGYGGWYLESSSTCEPELAFDDGLQPAEWALAGQEPGPDSTAIEIRVSSAVGCAGDLSVEGRLADVVVDERDDAVLIAPRLHPLPPGSFACQRTEPASLTVELTEPLGDRQILDGRWYPARPPSVEP
;
A
#
# COMPACT_ATOMS: atom_id res chain seq x y z
N MET A 1 14.41 21.79 -55.72
CA MET A 1 13.46 21.16 -54.79
C MET A 1 14.21 20.01 -54.19
N SER A 2 14.57 20.12 -52.91
CA SER A 2 15.20 19.02 -52.18
C SER A 2 14.17 17.91 -51.99
N ASP A 3 14.63 16.67 -51.97
CA ASP A 3 13.80 15.50 -51.77
C ASP A 3 13.22 15.54 -50.34
N PRO A 4 11.89 15.48 -50.13
CA PRO A 4 11.31 15.46 -48.78
C PRO A 4 11.85 14.32 -47.90
N ASP A 5 12.36 13.24 -48.49
CA ASP A 5 12.97 12.13 -47.75
C ASP A 5 14.32 12.52 -47.12
N ASP A 6 15.10 13.41 -47.75
CA ASP A 6 16.40 13.89 -47.21
C ASP A 6 16.19 14.79 -45.98
N GLU A 7 15.12 15.59 -45.97
CA GLU A 7 14.78 16.45 -44.83
C GLU A 7 14.33 15.63 -43.62
N PHE A 8 13.55 14.57 -43.85
CA PHE A 8 13.12 13.66 -42.80
C PHE A 8 14.30 12.88 -42.21
N GLU A 9 15.19 12.34 -43.04
CA GLU A 9 16.37 11.61 -42.55
C GLU A 9 17.30 12.53 -41.74
N THR A 10 17.46 13.77 -42.18
CA THR A 10 18.28 14.77 -41.47
C THR A 10 17.67 15.14 -40.11
N ALA A 11 16.35 15.33 -40.06
CA ALA A 11 15.64 15.58 -38.80
C ALA A 11 15.74 14.40 -37.83
N LEU A 12 15.57 13.17 -38.33
CA LEU A 12 15.67 11.96 -37.52
C LEU A 12 17.09 11.77 -36.96
N ARG A 13 18.13 11.96 -37.78
CA ARG A 13 19.53 11.88 -37.32
C ARG A 13 19.83 12.93 -36.26
N THR A 14 19.34 14.15 -36.43
CA THR A 14 19.55 15.23 -35.46
C THR A 14 18.88 14.91 -34.12
N ALA A 15 17.64 14.41 -34.15
CA ALA A 15 16.92 14.00 -32.95
C ALA A 15 17.59 12.82 -32.22
N LEU A 16 18.10 11.83 -32.96
CA LEU A 16 18.82 10.70 -32.38
C LEU A 16 20.16 11.12 -31.75
N LEU A 17 20.90 12.03 -32.39
CA LEU A 17 22.15 12.56 -31.84
C LEU A 17 21.92 13.39 -30.57
N ASP A 18 20.88 14.23 -30.54
CA ASP A 18 20.54 15.01 -29.35
C ASP A 18 20.11 14.10 -28.19
N ARG A 19 19.31 13.08 -28.47
CA ARG A 19 18.89 12.10 -27.45
C ARG A 19 20.05 11.23 -26.95
N ALA A 20 21.00 10.87 -27.82
CA ALA A 20 22.21 10.16 -27.42
C ALA A 20 23.14 11.02 -26.56
N ALA A 21 23.22 12.33 -26.81
CA ALA A 21 24.00 13.26 -25.99
C ALA A 21 23.41 13.48 -24.59
N GLN A 22 22.11 13.28 -24.42
CA GLN A 22 21.39 13.40 -23.15
C GLN A 22 21.25 12.06 -22.39
N ALA A 23 21.71 10.95 -22.98
CA ALA A 23 21.70 9.67 -22.29
C ALA A 23 22.64 9.73 -21.07
N PRO A 24 22.19 9.27 -19.88
CA PRO A 24 23.05 9.22 -18.70
C PRO A 24 24.27 8.35 -19.01
N SER A 25 25.43 8.77 -18.51
CA SER A 25 26.65 7.99 -18.70
C SER A 25 26.52 6.64 -17.99
N GLY A 26 27.28 5.64 -18.44
CA GLY A 26 27.34 4.35 -17.74
C GLY A 26 27.71 4.49 -16.26
N ASP A 27 28.48 5.52 -15.93
CA ASP A 27 28.88 5.85 -14.55
C ASP A 27 27.71 6.43 -13.74
N ASP A 28 26.83 7.24 -14.33
CA ASP A 28 25.62 7.77 -13.65
C ASP A 28 24.63 6.64 -13.32
N LEU A 29 24.51 5.66 -14.22
CA LEU A 29 23.70 4.46 -13.99
C LEU A 29 24.30 3.58 -12.89
N ALA A 30 25.62 3.36 -12.93
CA ALA A 30 26.32 2.60 -11.89
C ALA A 30 26.20 3.29 -10.52
N ASP A 31 26.32 4.61 -10.45
CA ASP A 31 26.22 5.36 -9.20
C ASP A 31 24.78 5.37 -8.65
N THR A 32 23.78 5.43 -9.52
CA THR A 32 22.35 5.29 -9.14
C THR A 32 22.06 3.90 -8.56
N VAL A 33 22.51 2.83 -9.22
CA VAL A 33 22.35 1.45 -8.73
C VAL A 33 23.11 1.25 -7.42
N THR A 34 24.30 1.83 -7.29
CA THR A 34 25.11 1.72 -6.06
C THR A 34 24.47 2.47 -4.90
N ARG A 35 23.93 3.67 -5.11
CA ARG A 35 23.20 4.43 -4.08
C ARG A 35 21.95 3.68 -3.61
N LEU A 36 21.17 3.12 -4.52
CA LEU A 36 20.00 2.30 -4.19
C LEU A 36 20.39 1.02 -3.44
N GLY A 37 21.47 0.35 -3.86
CA GLY A 37 21.99 -0.85 -3.19
C GLY A 37 22.54 -0.60 -1.78
N VAL A 38 23.22 0.52 -1.55
CA VAL A 38 23.77 0.89 -0.24
C VAL A 38 22.67 1.34 0.72
N ALA A 39 21.66 2.08 0.24
CA ALA A 39 20.48 2.44 1.03
C ALA A 39 19.75 1.18 1.55
N ARG A 40 19.57 0.19 0.68
CA ARG A 40 18.94 -1.10 1.02
C ARG A 40 19.75 -1.92 2.03
N ARG A 41 21.10 -1.93 1.94
CA ARG A 41 21.96 -2.62 2.93
C ARG A 41 22.00 -1.92 4.29
N ARG A 42 21.91 -0.59 4.34
CA ARG A 42 21.95 0.16 5.60
C ARG A 42 20.68 -0.07 6.43
N ARG A 43 19.50 -0.20 5.79
CA ARG A 43 18.24 -0.53 6.46
C ARG A 43 18.28 -1.91 7.14
N ARG A 44 18.88 -2.94 6.49
CA ARG A 44 19.03 -4.28 7.09
C ARG A 44 19.86 -4.35 8.38
N ARG A 45 20.77 -3.38 8.61
CA ARG A 45 21.60 -3.37 9.83
C ARG A 45 20.94 -2.69 11.02
N ILE A 46 19.93 -1.86 10.80
CA ILE A 46 19.25 -1.13 11.88
C ILE A 46 18.12 -1.97 12.46
N ALA A 47 17.48 -2.83 11.66
CA ALA A 47 16.44 -3.75 12.13
C ALA A 47 16.96 -4.86 13.07
N GLY A 48 18.26 -5.15 13.10
CA GLY A 48 18.83 -6.25 13.88
C GLY A 48 19.37 -5.90 15.29
N ALA A 49 19.21 -4.67 15.77
CA ALA A 49 19.92 -4.20 16.98
C ALA A 49 19.03 -3.81 18.18
N GLY A 50 17.72 -4.04 18.13
CA GLY A 50 16.76 -3.52 19.12
C GLY A 50 16.09 -4.57 20.00
N ALA A 51 16.81 -5.46 20.67
CA ALA A 51 16.21 -6.34 21.68
C ALA A 51 17.19 -6.64 22.84
N VAL A 52 17.27 -5.72 23.81
CA VAL A 52 17.90 -6.00 25.11
C VAL A 52 17.11 -5.33 26.25
N LEU A 53 16.47 -6.18 27.05
CA LEU A 53 16.16 -6.11 28.49
C LEU A 53 15.39 -4.90 29.06
N VAL A 54 14.16 -5.16 29.52
CA VAL A 54 13.70 -4.70 30.84
C VAL A 54 12.94 -5.83 31.52
N GLY A 55 13.62 -6.50 32.45
CA GLY A 55 12.97 -7.29 33.51
C GLY A 55 12.93 -6.48 34.80
N GLY A 56 11.87 -6.65 35.60
CA GLY A 56 11.94 -6.30 37.03
C GLY A 56 10.62 -5.92 37.71
N VAL A 57 9.99 -6.92 38.33
CA VAL A 57 9.48 -6.95 39.73
C VAL A 57 8.54 -5.83 40.21
N MET A 58 7.34 -6.20 40.70
CA MET A 58 6.97 -6.02 42.12
C MET A 58 5.70 -6.78 42.51
N ALA A 59 5.83 -7.55 43.58
CA ALA A 59 4.75 -8.18 44.35
C ALA A 59 4.18 -7.19 45.38
N GLY A 60 2.89 -7.29 45.68
CA GLY A 60 2.24 -6.54 46.75
C GLY A 60 0.97 -7.24 47.26
N LEU A 61 1.08 -7.89 48.41
CA LEU A 61 0.02 -8.56 49.17
C LEU A 61 -0.73 -7.57 50.09
N ALA A 62 -2.06 -7.77 50.17
CA ALA A 62 -2.96 -7.62 51.31
C ALA A 62 -3.14 -6.25 52.02
N ALA A 63 -4.40 -5.79 52.09
CA ALA A 63 -5.09 -5.49 53.35
C ALA A 63 -6.61 -5.34 53.12
N ALA A 64 -7.38 -6.18 53.79
CA ALA A 64 -8.82 -6.04 53.93
C ALA A 64 -9.12 -4.99 55.03
N GLY A 65 -9.95 -3.99 54.70
CA GLY A 65 -10.44 -2.99 55.63
C GLY A 65 -11.86 -2.60 55.28
N SER A 66 -12.83 -3.12 56.05
CA SER A 66 -14.25 -2.80 55.94
C SER A 66 -14.53 -1.41 56.53
N VAL A 67 -15.14 -0.52 55.75
CA VAL A 67 -15.70 0.76 56.25
C VAL A 67 -17.14 0.89 55.74
N PRO A 68 -18.11 1.31 56.58
CA PRO A 68 -19.49 1.47 56.15
C PRO A 68 -19.83 2.94 55.85
N PHE A 69 -20.89 3.11 55.04
CA PHE A 69 -21.77 4.27 54.84
C PHE A 69 -21.47 5.36 53.77
N ALA A 70 -22.34 5.32 52.76
CA ALA A 70 -23.19 6.41 52.22
C ALA A 70 -22.56 7.67 51.61
N GLY A 71 -22.59 7.71 50.27
CA GLY A 71 -22.59 8.93 49.46
C GLY A 71 -22.62 8.61 47.97
N GLY A 72 -23.71 8.97 47.28
CA GLY A 72 -23.84 9.14 45.82
C GLY A 72 -23.67 7.90 44.92
N PRO A 73 -24.53 7.67 43.89
CA PRO A 73 -24.13 6.82 42.77
C PRO A 73 -23.09 7.57 41.94
N ASP A 74 -21.85 7.61 42.44
CA ASP A 74 -20.68 7.93 41.62
C ASP A 74 -20.61 6.84 40.55
N THR A 75 -21.07 7.18 39.35
CA THR A 75 -20.91 6.31 38.19
C THR A 75 -19.42 6.11 38.01
N PRO A 76 -18.89 4.88 38.15
CA PRO A 76 -17.47 4.65 37.95
C PRO A 76 -17.12 5.14 36.56
N ALA A 77 -16.12 6.02 36.49
CA ALA A 77 -15.55 6.45 35.23
C ALA A 77 -15.26 5.17 34.41
N PRO A 78 -15.70 5.09 33.14
CA PRO A 78 -15.43 3.93 32.32
C PRO A 78 -13.92 3.68 32.38
N ALA A 79 -13.55 2.48 32.81
CA ALA A 79 -12.16 2.06 32.79
C ALA A 79 -11.67 2.29 31.36
N GLU A 80 -10.61 3.08 31.22
CA GLU A 80 -9.95 3.29 29.93
C GLU A 80 -9.60 1.90 29.40
N THR A 81 -10.32 1.45 28.38
CA THR A 81 -9.99 0.23 27.66
C THR A 81 -8.56 0.44 27.17
N PRO A 82 -7.60 -0.42 27.55
CA PRO A 82 -6.25 -0.32 27.04
C PRO A 82 -6.34 -0.32 25.52
N GLU A 83 -5.90 0.76 24.88
CA GLU A 83 -5.77 0.79 23.43
C GLU A 83 -4.89 -0.41 23.06
N ALA A 84 -5.46 -1.32 22.27
CA ALA A 84 -4.70 -2.46 21.78
C ALA A 84 -3.44 -1.89 21.10
N PRO A 85 -2.24 -2.43 21.38
CA PRO A 85 -1.03 -1.92 20.76
C PRO A 85 -1.22 -1.91 19.25
N GLU A 86 -1.05 -0.74 18.62
CA GLU A 86 -1.03 -0.64 17.17
C GLU A 86 0.22 -1.35 16.65
N ILE A 87 0.07 -2.64 16.34
CA ILE A 87 1.15 -3.44 15.80
C ILE A 87 1.23 -3.14 14.31
N SER A 88 2.04 -2.15 13.95
CA SER A 88 2.33 -1.82 12.55
C SER A 88 3.35 -2.81 11.98
N ILE A 89 2.87 -3.95 11.50
CA ILE A 89 3.74 -4.92 10.84
C ILE A 89 3.95 -4.49 9.38
N ALA A 90 5.16 -4.03 9.06
CA ALA A 90 5.52 -3.66 7.70
C ALA A 90 5.79 -4.92 6.87
N ILE A 91 5.14 -5.02 5.72
CA ILE A 91 5.44 -6.03 4.70
C ILE A 91 6.52 -5.46 3.78
N ASP A 92 7.54 -6.28 3.50
CA ASP A 92 8.61 -5.91 2.59
C ASP A 92 8.11 -5.96 1.15
N GLY A 93 7.77 -4.81 0.56
CA GLY A 93 7.32 -4.73 -0.82
C GLY A 93 6.97 -3.33 -1.26
N PRO A 94 6.89 -3.08 -2.58
CA PRO A 94 6.24 -1.87 -3.06
C PRO A 94 4.74 -1.96 -2.77
N ILE A 95 4.12 -0.79 -2.61
CA ILE A 95 2.69 -0.65 -2.35
C ILE A 95 2.02 0.16 -3.47
N THR A 96 0.71 0.09 -3.58
CA THR A 96 -0.10 0.92 -4.48
C THR A 96 -1.27 1.53 -3.70
N CYS A 97 -2.04 2.41 -4.32
CA CYS A 97 -3.29 2.93 -3.76
C CYS A 97 -4.47 2.38 -4.57
N GLU A 98 -5.59 2.05 -3.92
CA GLU A 98 -6.82 1.78 -4.65
C GLU A 98 -7.43 3.04 -5.30
N PRO A 99 -8.14 2.89 -6.44
CA PRO A 99 -8.43 1.65 -7.16
C PRO A 99 -7.31 1.20 -8.13
N ALA A 100 -7.45 -0.02 -8.68
CA ALA A 100 -6.53 -0.62 -9.64
C ALA A 100 -6.10 0.33 -10.77
N GLY A 101 -4.81 0.32 -11.12
CA GLY A 101 -4.20 1.18 -12.14
C GLY A 101 -3.23 2.24 -11.60
N TRP A 102 -3.08 2.33 -10.28
CA TRP A 102 -2.00 3.08 -9.64
C TRP A 102 -0.66 2.35 -9.73
N PRO A 103 0.44 3.09 -10.00
CA PRO A 103 1.77 2.51 -10.04
C PRO A 103 2.23 2.13 -8.63
N ALA A 104 3.00 1.06 -8.55
CA ALA A 104 3.63 0.63 -7.32
C ALA A 104 4.71 1.64 -6.86
N PHE A 105 4.86 1.85 -5.55
CA PHE A 105 5.79 2.81 -4.97
C PHE A 105 6.37 2.35 -3.62
N ASP A 106 7.48 2.97 -3.20
CA ASP A 106 8.12 2.66 -1.90
C ASP A 106 7.24 3.18 -0.75
N PRO A 107 6.85 2.35 0.24
CA PRO A 107 6.06 2.78 1.38
C PRO A 107 6.68 3.92 2.20
N ALA A 108 7.99 4.16 2.08
CA ALA A 108 8.66 5.32 2.66
C ALA A 108 8.06 6.66 2.18
N LEU A 109 7.45 6.72 0.99
CA LEU A 109 6.76 7.94 0.54
C LEU A 109 5.61 8.33 1.48
N LEU A 110 4.99 7.38 2.18
CA LEU A 110 3.89 7.67 3.11
C LEU A 110 4.37 8.40 4.38
N THR A 111 5.62 8.18 4.77
CA THR A 111 6.21 8.71 6.00
C THR A 111 7.16 9.87 5.74
N GLU A 112 8.02 9.78 4.72
CA GLU A 112 9.00 10.81 4.37
C GLU A 112 8.35 12.01 3.69
N ARG A 113 7.25 11.79 2.93
CA ARG A 113 6.45 12.82 2.25
C ARG A 113 7.31 13.86 1.50
N PRO A 114 8.23 13.44 0.61
CA PRO A 114 9.09 14.38 -0.08
C PRO A 114 8.24 15.39 -0.87
N PRO A 115 8.52 16.70 -0.76
CA PRO A 115 7.68 17.72 -1.37
C PRO A 115 7.80 17.70 -2.89
N LEU A 116 6.67 17.85 -3.57
CA LEU A 116 6.62 18.07 -5.01
C LEU A 116 7.45 19.32 -5.38
N PRO A 117 8.43 19.24 -6.29
CA PRO A 117 9.27 20.38 -6.63
C PRO A 117 8.43 21.54 -7.19
N PRO A 118 8.37 22.71 -6.52
CA PRO A 118 7.46 23.81 -6.90
C PRO A 118 7.81 24.44 -8.25
N HIS A 119 9.05 24.27 -8.72
CA HIS A 119 9.52 24.76 -10.01
C HIS A 119 9.34 23.77 -11.16
N SER A 120 8.86 22.55 -10.89
CA SER A 120 8.48 21.61 -11.96
C SER A 120 7.23 22.10 -12.70
N ARG A 121 6.99 21.60 -13.92
CA ARG A 121 5.76 21.92 -14.68
C ARG A 121 4.51 21.54 -13.89
N LEU A 122 4.52 20.35 -13.28
CA LEU A 122 3.45 19.85 -12.43
C LEU A 122 3.29 20.68 -11.15
N GLY A 123 4.39 20.93 -10.43
CA GLY A 123 4.38 21.73 -9.20
C GLY A 123 3.80 23.13 -9.41
N ARG A 124 4.14 23.80 -10.53
CA ARG A 124 3.53 25.09 -10.87
C ARG A 124 2.03 25.00 -11.14
N ALA A 125 1.57 23.94 -11.80
CA ALA A 125 0.15 23.75 -12.05
C ALA A 125 -0.64 23.50 -10.75
N MET A 126 -0.04 22.77 -9.80
CA MET A 126 -0.69 22.41 -8.54
C MET A 126 -0.78 23.56 -7.53
N ILE A 127 0.08 24.58 -7.60
CA ILE A 127 0.00 25.77 -6.73
C ILE A 127 -1.33 26.53 -6.92
N GLY A 128 -1.96 26.42 -8.10
CA GLY A 128 -3.20 27.14 -8.43
C GLY A 128 -4.50 26.36 -8.24
N ALA A 129 -4.44 25.07 -7.91
CA ALA A 129 -5.60 24.20 -7.83
C ALA A 129 -5.94 23.90 -6.35
N PRO A 130 -6.81 24.68 -5.69
CA PRO A 130 -7.31 24.29 -4.38
C PRO A 130 -8.13 22.99 -4.53
N PRO A 131 -7.99 22.01 -3.63
CA PRO A 131 -8.94 20.93 -3.59
C PRO A 131 -10.29 21.52 -3.16
N GLU A 132 -11.38 20.99 -3.71
CA GLU A 132 -12.72 21.50 -3.39
C GLU A 132 -13.09 21.25 -1.91
N ASN A 133 -12.38 20.36 -1.21
CA ASN A 133 -12.62 20.01 0.19
C ASN A 133 -11.31 19.78 0.96
N GLY A 134 -11.03 20.60 1.97
CA GLY A 134 -9.95 20.38 2.95
C GLY A 134 -8.68 21.22 2.76
N THR A 135 -7.82 21.19 3.77
CA THR A 135 -6.51 21.88 3.74
C THR A 135 -5.43 20.90 3.30
N ILE A 136 -4.77 21.19 2.18
CA ILE A 136 -3.58 20.44 1.74
C ILE A 136 -2.44 20.72 2.70
N THR A 137 -1.88 19.67 3.28
CA THR A 137 -0.70 19.75 4.16
C THR A 137 0.60 19.42 3.42
N GLY A 138 0.52 18.76 2.26
CA GLY A 138 1.67 18.45 1.42
C GLY A 138 1.27 17.74 0.13
N GLN A 139 2.23 17.63 -0.79
CA GLN A 139 2.08 16.92 -2.06
C GLN A 139 3.39 16.18 -2.36
N THR A 140 3.29 14.95 -2.83
CA THR A 140 4.44 14.09 -3.14
C THR A 140 4.25 13.45 -4.51
N LEU A 141 5.21 13.67 -5.42
CA LEU A 141 5.23 12.96 -6.70
C LEU A 141 5.60 11.50 -6.46
N VAL A 142 4.74 10.58 -6.88
CA VAL A 142 5.02 9.15 -6.87
C VAL A 142 5.79 8.76 -8.12
N THR A 143 5.24 9.08 -9.28
CA THR A 143 5.89 8.87 -10.58
C THR A 143 5.28 9.78 -11.65
N GLU A 144 6.01 9.99 -12.73
CA GLU A 144 5.58 10.70 -13.93
C GLU A 144 5.97 9.85 -15.15
N ASP A 145 4.99 9.43 -15.94
CA ASP A 145 5.18 8.68 -17.17
C ASP A 145 4.56 9.44 -18.35
N GLY A 146 5.42 10.06 -19.15
CA GLY A 146 5.01 10.86 -20.31
C GLY A 146 4.10 12.03 -19.93
N SER A 147 2.82 11.92 -20.30
CA SER A 147 1.80 12.93 -20.01
C SER A 147 0.98 12.61 -18.76
N THR A 148 1.36 11.60 -17.97
CA THR A 148 0.61 11.19 -16.78
C THR A 148 1.49 11.35 -15.54
N ALA A 149 0.94 11.93 -14.47
CA ALA A 149 1.60 12.04 -13.19
C ALA A 149 0.73 11.51 -12.06
N TYR A 150 1.32 10.75 -11.15
CA TYR A 150 0.67 10.20 -9.97
C TYR A 150 1.20 10.92 -8.74
N VAL A 151 0.30 11.54 -7.98
CA VAL A 151 0.65 12.43 -6.87
C VAL A 151 -0.13 12.02 -5.63
N LEU A 152 0.57 11.81 -4.52
CA LEU A 152 -0.05 11.72 -3.21
C LEU A 152 -0.30 13.13 -2.68
N VAL A 153 -1.55 13.44 -2.39
CA VAL A 153 -1.99 14.72 -1.82
C VAL A 153 -2.37 14.49 -0.37
N TRP A 154 -1.63 15.11 0.54
CA TRP A 154 -1.81 14.95 1.98
C TRP A 154 -2.90 15.88 2.50
N MET A 155 -3.89 15.33 3.20
CA MET A 155 -5.01 16.06 3.78
C MET A 155 -5.27 15.59 5.21
N GLY A 156 -5.18 16.48 6.20
CA GLY A 156 -5.42 16.11 7.59
C GLY A 156 -4.57 14.90 8.03
N ASP A 157 -5.26 13.82 8.39
CA ASP A 157 -4.72 12.51 8.81
C ASP A 157 -4.54 11.49 7.66
N GLY A 158 -5.00 11.80 6.44
CA GLY A 158 -4.98 10.88 5.30
C GLY A 158 -4.21 11.39 4.07
N ALA A 159 -4.24 10.56 3.03
CA ALA A 159 -3.74 10.88 1.70
C ALA A 159 -4.79 10.59 0.62
N ILE A 160 -4.82 11.44 -0.40
CA ILE A 160 -5.50 11.18 -1.66
C ILE A 160 -4.47 10.72 -2.68
N ALA A 161 -4.82 9.67 -3.42
CA ALA A 161 -4.15 9.28 -4.64
C ALA A 161 -4.75 10.10 -5.80
N ALA A 162 -3.99 11.04 -6.38
CA ALA A 162 -4.42 11.85 -7.52
C ALA A 162 -3.65 11.52 -8.82
N ARG A 163 -4.38 11.26 -9.90
CA ARG A 163 -3.83 11.07 -11.26
C ARG A 163 -4.07 12.35 -12.07
N TYR A 164 -2.99 12.90 -12.58
CA TYR A 164 -2.97 14.08 -13.43
C TYR A 164 -2.57 13.69 -14.85
N GLU A 165 -3.18 14.36 -15.82
CA GLU A 165 -2.82 14.23 -17.23
C GLU A 165 -2.41 15.59 -17.82
N TYR A 166 -1.48 15.56 -18.77
CA TYR A 166 -0.99 16.73 -19.47
C TYR A 166 -1.67 16.86 -20.82
N LEU A 167 -2.53 17.87 -20.98
CA LEU A 167 -3.20 18.16 -22.25
C LEU A 167 -2.32 19.05 -23.11
N THR A 168 -1.99 18.56 -24.32
CA THR A 168 -1.29 19.36 -25.33
C THR A 168 -2.24 20.26 -26.11
N GLU A 169 -3.52 19.91 -26.22
CA GLU A 169 -4.51 20.70 -26.94
C GLU A 169 -4.94 21.92 -26.12
N GLY A 170 -4.89 23.12 -26.74
CA GLY A 170 -5.21 24.38 -26.07
C GLY A 170 -3.97 25.09 -25.52
N TYR A 171 -3.79 25.07 -24.19
CA TYR A 171 -2.79 25.90 -23.50
C TYR A 171 -1.62 25.13 -22.86
N GLY A 172 -1.58 23.80 -22.98
CA GLY A 172 -0.50 22.99 -22.39
C GLY A 172 -0.55 23.01 -20.87
N GLY A 173 -1.28 22.10 -20.25
CA GLY A 173 -1.47 22.11 -18.79
C GLY A 173 -1.73 20.75 -18.20
N TRP A 174 -1.36 20.61 -16.93
CA TRP A 174 -1.79 19.49 -16.10
C TRP A 174 -3.22 19.72 -15.63
N TYR A 175 -4.06 18.70 -15.72
CA TYR A 175 -5.39 18.69 -15.13
C TYR A 175 -5.57 17.43 -14.29
N LEU A 176 -6.41 17.51 -13.26
CA LEU A 176 -6.76 16.37 -12.44
C LEU A 176 -7.71 15.48 -13.25
N GLU A 177 -7.29 14.26 -13.58
CA GLU A 177 -8.12 13.29 -14.29
C GLU A 177 -8.97 12.50 -13.28
N SER A 178 -8.35 12.03 -12.20
CA SER A 178 -9.04 11.29 -11.14
C SER A 178 -8.36 11.45 -9.78
N SER A 179 -9.14 11.24 -8.72
CA SER A 179 -8.67 11.23 -7.34
C SER A 179 -9.48 10.25 -6.50
N SER A 180 -8.82 9.47 -5.65
CA SER A 180 -9.44 8.60 -4.64
C SER A 180 -8.70 8.73 -3.30
N THR A 181 -9.33 8.30 -2.21
CA THR A 181 -8.58 8.06 -0.98
C THR A 181 -7.50 7.03 -1.26
N CYS A 182 -6.26 7.28 -0.83
CA CYS A 182 -5.23 6.25 -0.90
C CYS A 182 -5.42 5.30 0.27
N GLU A 183 -5.91 4.10 -0.02
CA GLU A 183 -5.84 2.97 0.88
C GLU A 183 -4.65 2.12 0.45
N PRO A 184 -3.51 2.15 1.17
CA PRO A 184 -2.29 1.52 0.71
C PRO A 184 -2.38 0.00 0.73
N GLU A 185 -2.02 -0.63 -0.38
CA GLU A 185 -2.06 -2.08 -0.57
C GLU A 185 -0.75 -2.60 -1.12
N LEU A 186 -0.47 -3.88 -0.88
CA LEU A 186 0.64 -4.56 -1.54
C LEU A 186 0.49 -4.54 -3.06
N ALA A 187 1.59 -4.19 -3.74
CA ALA A 187 1.73 -4.33 -5.17
C ALA A 187 2.63 -5.51 -5.51
N PHE A 188 2.19 -6.36 -6.45
CA PHE A 188 2.97 -7.50 -6.93
C PHE A 188 3.64 -7.16 -8.26
N ASP A 189 4.91 -7.53 -8.41
CA ASP A 189 5.73 -7.27 -9.60
C ASP A 189 5.42 -8.20 -10.77
N ASP A 190 4.71 -9.30 -10.51
CA ASP A 190 4.21 -10.27 -11.49
C ASP A 190 2.87 -9.86 -12.13
N GLY A 191 2.32 -8.70 -11.75
CA GLY A 191 1.06 -8.17 -12.27
C GLY A 191 -0.20 -8.85 -11.71
N LEU A 192 -0.05 -9.72 -10.71
CA LEU A 192 -1.19 -10.21 -9.92
C LEU A 192 -1.78 -9.08 -9.08
N GLN A 193 -3.04 -9.23 -8.71
CA GLN A 193 -3.78 -8.28 -7.88
C GLN A 193 -4.03 -8.87 -6.50
N PRO A 194 -3.97 -8.07 -5.42
CA PRO A 194 -4.43 -8.54 -4.12
C PRO A 194 -5.91 -8.91 -4.17
N ALA A 195 -6.28 -9.97 -3.45
CA ALA A 195 -7.66 -10.36 -3.23
C ALA A 195 -8.14 -9.84 -1.87
N GLU A 196 -9.45 -9.68 -1.71
CA GLU A 196 -10.02 -9.59 -0.36
C GLU A 196 -10.25 -10.99 0.18
N TRP A 197 -10.20 -11.12 1.49
CA TRP A 197 -10.52 -12.37 2.13
C TRP A 197 -11.06 -12.18 3.54
N ALA A 198 -11.74 -13.21 4.02
CA ALA A 198 -12.24 -13.32 5.38
C ALA A 198 -11.96 -14.70 5.95
N LEU A 199 -11.89 -14.82 7.28
CA LEU A 199 -11.83 -16.12 7.94
C LEU A 199 -13.11 -16.92 7.66
N ALA A 200 -12.95 -18.20 7.31
CA ALA A 200 -14.08 -19.10 7.11
C ALA A 200 -14.57 -19.63 8.46
N GLY A 201 -15.44 -18.86 9.12
CA GLY A 201 -16.07 -19.26 10.38
C GLY A 201 -15.30 -18.82 11.63
N GLN A 202 -15.01 -19.78 12.52
CA GLN A 202 -14.38 -19.46 13.81
C GLN A 202 -12.88 -19.19 13.66
N GLU A 203 -12.36 -18.31 14.52
CA GLU A 203 -10.93 -18.04 14.60
C GLU A 203 -10.14 -19.32 14.92
N PRO A 204 -9.08 -19.65 14.17
CA PRO A 204 -8.24 -20.81 14.43
C PRO A 204 -7.64 -20.80 15.84
N GLY A 205 -7.57 -21.96 16.49
CA GLY A 205 -6.93 -22.09 17.80
C GLY A 205 -5.40 -22.08 17.72
N PRO A 206 -4.70 -21.98 18.87
CA PRO A 206 -3.23 -21.93 18.92
C PRO A 206 -2.55 -23.20 18.38
N ASP A 207 -3.22 -24.35 18.44
CA ASP A 207 -2.67 -25.61 17.90
C ASP A 207 -2.92 -25.78 16.39
N SER A 208 -3.61 -24.84 15.74
CA SER A 208 -3.95 -24.93 14.32
C SER A 208 -2.72 -24.75 13.43
N THR A 209 -2.54 -25.66 12.48
CA THR A 209 -1.56 -25.56 11.39
C THR A 209 -2.23 -25.24 10.04
N ALA A 210 -3.54 -25.02 10.04
CA ALA A 210 -4.33 -24.71 8.85
C ALA A 210 -5.35 -23.63 9.18
N ILE A 211 -5.48 -22.65 8.28
CA ILE A 211 -6.43 -21.53 8.38
C ILE A 211 -7.36 -21.60 7.18
N GLU A 212 -8.66 -21.79 7.41
CA GLU A 212 -9.64 -21.72 6.35
C GLU A 212 -10.05 -20.26 6.10
N ILE A 213 -10.00 -19.84 4.83
CA ILE A 213 -10.38 -18.50 4.40
C ILE A 213 -11.35 -18.53 3.21
N ARG A 214 -12.13 -17.46 3.07
CA ARG A 214 -12.96 -17.18 1.90
C ARG A 214 -12.36 -16.01 1.13
N VAL A 215 -12.04 -16.23 -0.14
CA VAL A 215 -11.42 -15.22 -1.00
C VAL A 215 -12.45 -14.62 -1.95
N SER A 216 -12.48 -13.30 -2.03
CA SER A 216 -13.32 -12.52 -2.95
C SER A 216 -12.47 -11.59 -3.83
N SER A 217 -13.04 -11.15 -4.95
CA SER A 217 -12.44 -10.11 -5.79
C SER A 217 -12.61 -8.75 -5.14
N ALA A 218 -11.53 -7.99 -4.95
CA ALA A 218 -11.58 -6.59 -4.50
C ALA A 218 -12.40 -5.72 -5.45
N VAL A 219 -12.28 -6.00 -6.75
CA VAL A 219 -13.10 -5.36 -7.77
C VAL A 219 -14.43 -6.10 -7.85
N GLY A 220 -15.51 -5.46 -7.39
CA GLY A 220 -16.88 -6.01 -7.42
C GLY A 220 -17.48 -6.22 -8.81
N CYS A 221 -16.69 -6.08 -9.88
CA CYS A 221 -17.12 -6.20 -11.26
C CYS A 221 -16.26 -7.21 -12.02
N ALA A 222 -16.57 -8.50 -11.86
CA ALA A 222 -15.92 -9.62 -12.55
C ALA A 222 -16.84 -10.39 -13.52
N GLY A 223 -18.13 -10.01 -13.61
CA GLY A 223 -19.12 -10.73 -14.40
C GLY A 223 -19.38 -12.12 -13.84
N ASP A 224 -19.26 -13.13 -14.69
CA ASP A 224 -19.42 -14.56 -14.39
C ASP A 224 -18.08 -15.28 -14.13
N LEU A 225 -16.96 -14.56 -14.18
CA LEU A 225 -15.64 -15.14 -13.91
C LEU A 225 -15.53 -15.49 -12.42
N SER A 226 -15.33 -16.78 -12.13
CA SER A 226 -15.17 -17.26 -10.76
C SER A 226 -13.86 -16.78 -10.14
N VAL A 227 -13.88 -16.52 -8.83
CA VAL A 227 -12.67 -16.20 -8.05
C VAL A 227 -11.72 -17.40 -8.07
N GLU A 228 -12.25 -18.61 -7.94
CA GLU A 228 -11.48 -19.87 -7.92
C GLU A 228 -10.63 -20.04 -9.20
N GLY A 229 -11.20 -19.75 -10.38
CA GLY A 229 -10.49 -19.86 -11.65
C GLY A 229 -9.40 -18.80 -11.87
N ARG A 230 -9.35 -17.78 -11.02
CA ARG A 230 -8.36 -16.68 -11.07
C ARG A 230 -7.39 -16.72 -9.90
N LEU A 231 -7.57 -17.61 -8.93
CA LEU A 231 -6.73 -17.69 -7.75
C LEU A 231 -5.31 -18.12 -8.12
N ALA A 232 -4.34 -17.32 -7.72
CA ALA A 232 -2.91 -17.64 -7.80
C ALA A 232 -2.39 -18.07 -6.41
N ASP A 233 -1.09 -18.36 -6.31
CA ASP A 233 -0.48 -18.76 -5.03
C ASP A 233 -0.67 -17.66 -3.97
N VAL A 234 -1.05 -18.07 -2.76
CA VAL A 234 -1.18 -17.20 -1.58
C VAL A 234 0.22 -16.83 -1.09
N VAL A 235 0.42 -15.55 -0.79
CA VAL A 235 1.60 -15.13 -0.05
C VAL A 235 1.30 -15.28 1.44
N VAL A 236 2.09 -16.11 2.12
CA VAL A 236 2.03 -16.32 3.56
C VAL A 236 3.38 -15.90 4.15
N ASP A 237 3.35 -14.92 5.03
CA ASP A 237 4.53 -14.45 5.76
C ASP A 237 4.36 -14.80 7.25
N GLU A 238 5.00 -15.89 7.67
CA GLU A 238 5.00 -16.37 9.05
C GLU A 238 6.12 -15.68 9.85
N ARG A 239 5.73 -14.90 10.86
CA ARG A 239 6.62 -14.18 11.78
C ARG A 239 6.45 -14.73 13.20
N ASP A 240 7.31 -14.27 14.10
CA ASP A 240 7.29 -14.69 15.51
C ASP A 240 5.99 -14.31 16.23
N ASP A 241 5.34 -13.20 15.82
CA ASP A 241 4.15 -12.62 16.46
C ASP A 241 2.90 -12.55 15.56
N ALA A 242 3.03 -12.87 14.27
CA ALA A 242 1.94 -12.78 13.32
C ALA A 242 2.08 -13.73 12.13
N VAL A 243 0.95 -14.03 11.50
CA VAL A 243 0.83 -14.70 10.21
C VAL A 243 0.08 -13.77 9.28
N LEU A 244 0.76 -13.27 8.25
CA LEU A 244 0.17 -12.36 7.27
C LEU A 244 -0.24 -13.16 6.05
N ILE A 245 -1.50 -13.01 5.65
CA ILE A 245 -2.08 -13.75 4.53
C ILE A 245 -2.49 -12.75 3.45
N ALA A 246 -1.95 -12.90 2.24
CA ALA A 246 -2.31 -12.08 1.08
C ALA A 246 -2.60 -12.99 -0.12
N PRO A 247 -3.88 -13.40 -0.31
CA PRO A 247 -4.28 -14.12 -1.50
C PRO A 247 -4.17 -13.21 -2.73
N ARG A 248 -3.88 -13.82 -3.89
CA ARG A 248 -3.62 -13.10 -5.13
C ARG A 248 -4.50 -13.63 -6.24
N LEU A 249 -4.97 -12.74 -7.11
CA LEU A 249 -5.77 -13.08 -8.27
C LEU A 249 -5.05 -12.65 -9.56
N HIS A 250 -5.16 -13.47 -10.59
CA HIS A 250 -4.89 -13.02 -11.96
C HIS A 250 -5.83 -11.89 -12.31
N PRO A 251 -5.37 -10.79 -12.95
CA PRO A 251 -6.24 -9.68 -13.32
C PRO A 251 -7.34 -10.12 -14.28
N LEU A 252 -8.42 -9.34 -14.36
CA LEU A 252 -9.46 -9.56 -15.35
C LEU A 252 -8.87 -9.34 -16.76
N PRO A 253 -9.26 -10.16 -17.76
CA PRO A 253 -8.92 -9.86 -19.13
C PRO A 253 -9.54 -8.52 -19.54
N PRO A 254 -9.00 -7.81 -20.55
CA PRO A 254 -9.59 -6.56 -21.03
C PRO A 254 -11.07 -6.75 -21.44
N GLY A 255 -11.95 -5.88 -20.94
CA GLY A 255 -13.37 -5.94 -21.27
C GLY A 255 -14.26 -5.21 -20.27
N SER A 256 -15.55 -5.13 -20.59
CA SER A 256 -16.58 -4.65 -19.68
C SER A 256 -17.18 -5.82 -18.91
N PHE A 257 -17.22 -5.73 -17.59
CA PHE A 257 -17.74 -6.77 -16.71
C PHE A 257 -18.99 -6.29 -15.98
N ALA A 258 -19.95 -7.20 -15.79
CA ALA A 258 -21.10 -6.92 -14.94
C ALA A 258 -20.66 -6.96 -13.46
N CYS A 259 -21.20 -6.04 -12.66
CA CYS A 259 -20.97 -6.01 -11.21
C CYS A 259 -21.94 -6.94 -10.48
N GLN A 260 -21.91 -8.22 -10.85
CA GLN A 260 -22.64 -9.27 -10.15
C GLN A 260 -21.77 -9.80 -9.02
N ARG A 261 -22.39 -10.05 -7.86
CA ARG A 261 -21.68 -10.66 -6.72
C ARG A 261 -21.29 -12.09 -7.10
N THR A 262 -20.00 -12.35 -7.20
CA THR A 262 -19.45 -13.69 -7.39
C THR A 262 -19.39 -14.42 -6.05
N GLU A 263 -19.58 -15.74 -6.09
CA GLU A 263 -19.37 -16.58 -4.91
C GLU A 263 -17.88 -16.57 -4.50
N PRO A 264 -17.55 -16.35 -3.22
CA PRO A 264 -16.18 -16.44 -2.74
C PRO A 264 -15.60 -17.85 -2.89
N ALA A 265 -14.30 -17.95 -3.19
CA ALA A 265 -13.59 -19.23 -3.23
C ALA A 265 -13.16 -19.64 -1.81
N SER A 266 -13.35 -20.90 -1.44
CA SER A 266 -12.76 -21.46 -0.21
C SER A 266 -11.31 -21.81 -0.44
N LEU A 267 -10.46 -21.48 0.53
CA LEU A 267 -9.04 -21.78 0.50
C LEU A 267 -8.54 -22.17 1.88
N THR A 268 -7.71 -23.21 1.96
CA THR A 268 -7.00 -23.59 3.18
C THR A 268 -5.56 -23.12 3.07
N VAL A 269 -5.15 -22.27 4.02
CA VAL A 269 -3.77 -21.79 4.15
C VAL A 269 -3.05 -22.68 5.17
N GLU A 270 -2.08 -23.44 4.69
CA GLU A 270 -1.24 -24.30 5.53
C GLU A 270 -0.11 -23.49 6.16
N LEU A 271 0.14 -23.70 7.45
CA LEU A 271 1.24 -23.10 8.21
C LEU A 271 2.36 -24.10 8.43
N THR A 272 3.60 -23.61 8.48
CA THR A 272 4.78 -24.42 8.75
C THR A 272 4.86 -24.83 10.23
N GLU A 273 4.34 -23.98 11.12
CA GLU A 273 4.27 -24.19 12.56
C GLU A 273 2.85 -23.94 13.11
N PRO A 274 2.45 -24.53 14.25
CA PRO A 274 1.17 -24.22 14.90
C PRO A 274 1.03 -22.73 15.18
N LEU A 275 -0.16 -22.15 15.00
CA LEU A 275 -0.42 -20.72 15.11
C LEU A 275 0.13 -20.10 16.41
N GLY A 276 -0.01 -20.80 17.53
CA GLY A 276 0.41 -20.34 18.85
C GLY A 276 -0.32 -19.07 19.25
N ASP A 277 0.41 -18.08 19.74
CA ASP A 277 -0.11 -16.77 20.12
C ASP A 277 0.01 -15.73 18.96
N ARG A 278 0.34 -16.18 17.74
CA ARG A 278 0.53 -15.30 16.59
C ARG A 278 -0.81 -14.75 16.11
N GLN A 279 -0.84 -13.47 15.76
CA GLN A 279 -2.02 -12.84 15.18
C GLN A 279 -2.18 -13.21 13.72
N ILE A 280 -3.40 -13.45 13.27
CA ILE A 280 -3.72 -13.57 11.85
C ILE A 280 -4.01 -12.16 11.32
N LEU A 281 -3.31 -11.72 10.27
CA LEU A 281 -3.49 -10.39 9.69
C LEU A 281 -3.70 -10.47 8.18
N ASP A 282 -4.52 -9.57 7.66
CA ASP A 282 -4.68 -9.31 6.24
C ASP A 282 -3.45 -8.58 5.69
N GLY A 283 -2.65 -9.35 4.96
CA GLY A 283 -1.43 -8.89 4.31
C GLY A 283 -1.69 -8.05 3.05
N ARG A 284 -2.93 -7.89 2.58
CA ARG A 284 -3.25 -6.97 1.48
C ARG A 284 -2.87 -5.54 1.83
N TRP A 285 -3.11 -5.12 3.07
CA TRP A 285 -3.02 -3.72 3.49
C TRP A 285 -1.62 -3.33 3.97
N TYR A 286 -1.31 -2.04 3.83
CA TYR A 286 -0.14 -1.43 4.44
C TYR A 286 -0.53 -0.26 5.37
N PRO A 287 -0.27 -0.33 6.69
CA PRO A 287 0.17 -1.54 7.42
C PRO A 287 -0.89 -2.65 7.39
N ALA A 288 -0.47 -3.89 7.68
CA ALA A 288 -1.38 -5.03 7.77
C ALA A 288 -2.49 -4.78 8.80
N ARG A 289 -3.69 -5.31 8.54
CA ARG A 289 -4.90 -5.08 9.36
C ARG A 289 -5.46 -6.40 9.86
N PRO A 290 -6.29 -6.43 10.91
CA PRO A 290 -7.08 -7.61 11.25
C PRO A 290 -7.91 -8.08 10.04
N PRO A 291 -8.09 -9.39 9.85
CA PRO A 291 -8.86 -9.91 8.74
C PRO A 291 -10.34 -9.53 8.88
N SER A 292 -11.01 -9.46 7.73
CA SER A 292 -12.46 -9.38 7.74
C SER A 292 -13.05 -10.66 8.33
N VAL A 293 -14.15 -10.53 9.06
CA VAL A 293 -14.93 -11.67 9.57
C VAL A 293 -16.20 -11.75 8.74
N GLU A 294 -16.51 -12.93 8.22
CA GLU A 294 -17.77 -13.14 7.51
C GLU A 294 -18.94 -12.89 8.50
N PRO A 295 -19.95 -12.07 8.12
CA PRO A 295 -21.08 -11.78 9.00
C PRO A 295 -21.97 -13.00 9.28
#